data_AF-A0A946FB85-F1
#
_entry.id   AF-A0A946FB85-F1
#
_cell.length_a   1.000
_cell.length_b   1.000
_cell.length_c   1.000
_cell.angle_alpha   90.00
_cell.angle_beta   90.00
_cell.angle_gamma   90.00
#
_symmetry.space_group_name_H-M   'P 1'
#
loop_
_entity.id
_entity.type
_entity.pdbx_description
1 polymer ?
#
loop_
_entity_poly.entity_id
_entity_poly.type
_entity_poly.pdbx_seq_one_letter_code
_entity_poly.pdbx_strand_id
1 'polypeptide(L)' 'MADDGQDKDDEIERIPSMQQLLDNPFLLLFLGVVVPAVFYLVWGIMEVANIPMSP' A
#
# COMPACT_ATOMS: atom_id res chain seq x y z
N MET A 1 -49.67 -1.11 -21.79
CA MET A 1 -48.59 -0.66 -22.70
C MET A 1 -48.08 0.68 -22.18
N ALA A 2 -46.75 0.86 -22.23
CA ALA A 2 -45.92 1.96 -21.71
C ALA A 2 -45.71 1.87 -20.18
N ASP A 3 -44.63 1.25 -19.73
CA ASP A 3 -43.24 1.75 -19.69
C ASP A 3 -43.00 2.60 -18.44
N ASP A 4 -42.52 1.93 -17.39
CA ASP A 4 -41.77 2.57 -16.29
C ASP A 4 -40.86 1.48 -15.72
N GLY A 5 -40.01 0.94 -16.59
CA GLY A 5 -38.85 0.18 -16.16
C GLY A 5 -37.81 1.16 -15.65
N GLN A 6 -38.05 1.72 -14.46
CA GLN A 6 -37.14 2.65 -13.80
C GLN A 6 -35.75 2.03 -13.73
N ASP A 7 -34.86 2.62 -14.52
CA ASP A 7 -33.47 2.87 -14.22
C ASP A 7 -32.80 1.79 -13.38
N LYS A 8 -32.33 0.77 -14.10
CA LYS A 8 -31.12 0.03 -13.73
C LYS A 8 -29.95 0.99 -13.85
N ASP A 9 -29.92 2.02 -13.01
CA ASP A 9 -28.69 2.75 -12.77
C ASP A 9 -27.81 1.78 -12.01
N ASP A 10 -26.86 1.24 -12.77
CA ASP A 10 -25.68 0.57 -12.28
C ASP A 10 -25.05 1.43 -11.17
N GLU A 11 -25.51 1.28 -9.94
CA GLU A 11 -24.75 1.63 -8.74
C GLU A 11 -23.57 0.67 -8.71
N ILE A 12 -22.59 0.96 -9.57
CA ILE A 12 -21.24 0.43 -9.47
C ILE A 12 -20.76 0.91 -8.11
N GLU A 13 -20.97 0.08 -7.08
CA GLU A 13 -20.46 0.31 -5.73
C GLU A 13 -18.99 0.68 -5.87
N ARG A 14 -18.69 1.96 -5.62
CA ARG A 14 -17.38 2.51 -5.87
C ARG A 14 -16.46 1.96 -4.81
N ILE A 15 -15.80 0.85 -5.12
CA ILE A 15 -14.91 0.14 -4.20
C ILE A 15 -13.89 1.15 -3.67
N PRO A 16 -13.84 1.41 -2.35
CA PRO A 16 -12.94 2.39 -1.79
C PRO A 16 -11.49 2.05 -2.12
N SER A 17 -10.70 3.05 -2.51
CA SER A 17 -9.30 2.88 -2.93
C SER A 17 -8.41 2.28 -1.84
N MET A 18 -8.71 2.53 -0.57
CA MET A 18 -8.03 1.89 0.55
C MET A 18 -8.32 0.38 0.64
N GLN A 19 -9.51 -0.05 0.22
CA GLN A 19 -9.90 -1.46 0.22
C GLN A 19 -9.17 -2.21 -0.89
N GLN A 20 -9.11 -1.66 -2.11
CA GLN A 20 -8.32 -2.23 -3.21
C GLN A 20 -6.82 -2.38 -2.88
N LEU A 21 -6.27 -1.45 -2.08
CA LEU A 21 -4.88 -1.53 -1.61
C LEU A 21 -4.68 -2.70 -0.63
N LEU A 22 -5.65 -2.91 0.26
CA LEU A 22 -5.63 -3.98 1.27
C LEU A 22 -6.07 -5.35 0.73
N ASP A 23 -6.77 -5.38 -0.39
CA ASP A 23 -7.24 -6.61 -1.05
C ASP A 23 -6.17 -7.24 -1.95
N ASN A 24 -5.06 -6.55 -2.22
CA ASN A 24 -3.95 -7.09 -3.02
C ASN A 24 -2.87 -7.72 -2.12
N PRO A 25 -2.83 -9.06 -1.98
CA PRO A 25 -1.90 -9.74 -1.07
C PRO A 25 -0.43 -9.51 -1.45
N PHE A 26 -0.11 -9.33 -2.74
CA PHE A 26 1.25 -9.03 -3.16
C PHE A 26 1.69 -7.63 -2.75
N LEU A 27 0.76 -6.68 -2.71
CA LEU A 27 1.03 -5.31 -2.31
C LEU A 27 1.25 -5.23 -0.80
N LEU A 28 0.46 -5.96 -0.01
CA LEU A 28 0.75 -6.14 1.42
C LEU A 28 2.07 -6.86 1.67
N LEU A 29 2.37 -7.92 0.91
CA LEU A 29 3.64 -8.65 1.03
C LEU A 29 4.82 -7.73 0.69
N PHE A 30 4.72 -6.98 -0.40
CA PHE A 30 5.73 -6.02 -0.81
C PHE A 30 5.95 -4.99 0.28
N LEU A 31 4.90 -4.36 0.80
CA LEU A 31 5.02 -3.38 1.88
C LEU A 31 5.59 -4.03 3.16
N GLY A 32 5.16 -5.25 3.48
CA GLY A 32 5.64 -6.00 4.65
C GLY A 32 7.12 -6.36 4.61
N VAL A 33 7.72 -6.52 3.42
CA VAL A 33 9.16 -6.79 3.27
C VAL A 33 9.94 -5.49 3.06
N VAL A 34 9.43 -4.58 2.24
CA VAL A 34 10.13 -3.35 1.85
C VAL A 34 10.21 -2.36 2.99
N VAL A 35 9.15 -2.19 3.79
CA VAL A 35 9.18 -1.29 4.94
C VAL A 35 10.30 -1.64 5.92
N PRO A 36 10.39 -2.86 6.48
CA PRO A 36 11.48 -3.20 7.38
C PRO A 36 12.83 -3.19 6.68
N ALA A 37 12.93 -3.63 5.42
CA ALA A 37 14.19 -3.62 4.69
C ALA A 37 14.77 -2.20 4.56
N VAL A 38 13.95 -1.22 4.13
CA VAL A 38 14.37 0.18 4.04
C VAL A 38 14.70 0.74 5.42
N PHE A 39 13.89 0.41 6.42
CA PHE A 39 14.12 0.87 7.80
C PHE A 39 15.48 0.41 8.32
N TYR A 40 15.79 -0.89 8.20
CA TYR A 40 17.08 -1.45 8.60
C TYR A 40 18.24 -0.95 7.74
N LEU A 41 18.00 -0.70 6.45
CA LEU A 41 19.03 -0.15 5.57
C LEU A 41 19.42 1.27 6.00
N VAL A 42 18.43 2.15 6.20
CA VAL A 42 18.66 3.53 6.66
C VAL A 42 19.30 3.53 8.03
N TRP A 43 18.79 2.71 8.96
CA TRP A 43 19.36 2.58 10.29
C TRP A 43 20.81 2.09 10.25
N GLY A 44 21.10 1.06 9.45
CA GLY A 44 22.46 0.53 9.27
C GLY A 44 23.42 1.55 8.65
N ILE A 45 22.95 2.35 7.68
CA ILE A 45 23.75 3.44 7.11
C ILE A 45 24.05 4.50 8.17
N MET A 46 23.05 4.89 8.95
CA MET A 46 23.23 5.83 10.06
C MET A 46 24.22 5.29 11.10
N GLU A 47 24.14 4.00 11.46
CA GLU A 47 25.07 3.36 12.38
C GLU A 47 26.51 3.45 11.86
N VAL A 48 26.75 3.03 10.61
CA VAL A 48 28.07 3.05 9.98
C VAL A 48 28.63 4.48 9.87
N ALA A 49 27.78 5.45 9.52
CA ALA A 49 28.20 6.85 9.40
C ALA A 49 28.60 7.49 10.75
N ASN A 50 28.09 6.96 11.87
CA ASN A 50 28.41 7.43 13.22
C ASN A 50 29.60 6.69 13.84
N ILE A 51 30.17 5.67 13.19
CA ILE A 51 31.36 4.99 13.70
C ILE A 51 32.52 6.00 13.69
N PRO A 52 33.11 6.34 14.85
CA PRO A 52 34.25 7.23 14.90
C PRO A 52 35.45 6.55 14.24
N MET A 53 36.04 7.22 13.25
CA MET A 53 37.26 6.76 12.63
C MET A 53 38.37 6.81 13.69
N SER A 54 39.02 5.66 13.95
CA SER A 54 40.16 5.63 14.86
C SER A 54 41.30 6.49 14.30
N PRO A 55 42.15 7.08 15.17
CA PRO A 55 43.27 7.90 14.72
C PRO A 55 44.27 7.12 13.84
#